data_AF-A0AAN7HGJ2-F1
#
_entry.id   AF-A0AAN7HGJ2-F1
#
_cell.length_a   1.000
_cell.length_b   1.000
_cell.length_c   1.000
_cell.angle_alpha   90.00
_cell.angle_beta   90.00
_cell.angle_gamma   90.00
#
_symmetry.space_group_name_H-M   'P 1'
#
loop_
_entity.id
_entity.type
_entity.pdbx_description
1 polymer ?
#
loop_
_entity_poly.entity_id
_entity_poly.type
_entity_poly.pdbx_seq_one_letter_code
_entity_poly.pdbx_strand_id
1 'polypeptide(L)'
;MVRLSTFVRALALTVSAVQAAPNLSARQNIPDPAGEKNVGNGNGAQFIGGQCLGAADCASGCCATLPRGAETIGVCSGVGAQNQAGKQGCGFESNGAGNQNQGGNQGGNQNNNQGGNQGNGQGNNQGNQNNGQAGGTVQPSTLQPDPAGAGNVGNGQGQQFIGGECTSDSDCASTCCALVNTGEANFGICSGPAANTQNGKQGSLTITIINARDAPQNLLDFYDSVRAQGRCYHELASGFYSRDGGAHDFAYCGDHLKTLGVIYIQGRSGALANLDVDCDGAPRGGSSNDGRCRRELSPDVQNATSFRDVLGSYGSGSVVDLDPYVHPYVVFGNARGTRGRSGWQTFDPAEYGMRPLSVMAVVCPSRKLVYGIWGDMNGDDGAKPMVGEASLSLVTACGGEWVTGQNGIDEDTALCLGFTGDEATPGADGADWAAKDFDTFERSIEKLGNTLVGRIRVEDVGVSCSTRPNWARVAVVVAVLVGLPWLLRS
;
A
#
# COMPACT_ATOMS: atom_id res chain seq x y z
N MET A 1 -42.15 -55.31 11.89
CA MET A 1 -41.55 -55.75 10.61
C MET A 1 -41.52 -54.54 9.67
N VAL A 2 -40.32 -54.19 9.14
CA VAL A 2 -40.08 -53.69 7.76
C VAL A 2 -40.56 -52.22 7.54
N ARG A 3 -39.73 -51.19 7.23
CA ARG A 3 -38.44 -51.11 6.53
C ARG A 3 -37.56 -49.94 6.97
N LEU A 4 -36.28 -50.29 7.04
CA LEU A 4 -35.08 -49.47 6.99
C LEU A 4 -34.66 -49.35 5.51
N SER A 5 -34.67 -48.15 4.93
CA SER A 5 -34.13 -47.81 3.60
C SER A 5 -34.39 -46.30 3.41
N THR A 6 -33.46 -45.39 3.12
CA THR A 6 -32.32 -45.47 2.20
C THR A 6 -31.52 -44.16 2.39
N PHE A 7 -30.27 -44.20 2.87
CA PHE A 7 -29.32 -43.07 2.73
C PHE A 7 -27.89 -43.61 2.71
N VAL A 8 -27.51 -44.24 1.60
CA VAL A 8 -26.11 -44.39 1.21
C VAL A 8 -26.06 -44.18 -0.30
N ARG A 9 -25.40 -43.08 -0.72
CA ARG A 9 -24.56 -42.92 -1.94
C ARG A 9 -24.59 -41.47 -2.41
N ALA A 10 -23.60 -40.70 -1.96
CA ALA A 10 -22.98 -39.63 -2.75
C ALA A 10 -21.65 -39.23 -2.09
N LEU A 11 -20.69 -40.16 -2.03
CA LEU A 11 -19.28 -39.82 -1.88
C LEU A 11 -18.60 -40.32 -3.16
N ALA A 12 -18.64 -39.49 -4.20
CA ALA A 12 -17.82 -39.65 -5.39
C ALA A 12 -16.89 -38.45 -5.44
N LEU A 13 -15.60 -38.75 -5.26
CA LEU A 13 -14.50 -37.80 -5.34
C LEU A 13 -14.53 -37.07 -6.69
N THR A 14 -14.62 -35.75 -6.65
CA THR A 14 -14.23 -34.88 -7.75
C THR A 14 -12.72 -34.58 -7.66
N VAL A 15 -11.91 -35.49 -8.19
CA VAL A 15 -10.55 -35.16 -8.63
C VAL A 15 -10.61 -35.07 -10.15
N SER A 16 -10.53 -33.84 -10.67
CA SER A 16 -9.89 -33.46 -11.94
C SER A 16 -10.42 -32.11 -12.41
N ALA A 17 -9.75 -31.03 -11.99
CA ALA A 17 -9.67 -29.79 -12.77
C ALA A 17 -8.42 -29.02 -12.31
N VAL A 18 -7.24 -29.63 -12.48
CA VAL A 18 -6.03 -28.83 -12.69
C VAL A 18 -6.22 -28.22 -14.08
N GLN A 19 -6.78 -27.02 -14.13
CA GLN A 19 -6.63 -26.18 -15.30
C GLN A 19 -5.13 -25.94 -15.43
N ALA A 20 -4.57 -26.46 -16.52
CA ALA A 20 -3.21 -26.16 -16.92
C ALA A 20 -3.08 -24.64 -16.99
N ALA A 21 -2.42 -24.05 -15.99
CA ALA A 21 -1.81 -22.76 -16.18
C ALA A 21 -0.94 -22.85 -17.45
N PRO A 22 -1.06 -21.94 -18.41
CA PRO A 22 -0.09 -21.89 -19.49
C PRO A 22 1.29 -21.77 -18.84
N ASN A 23 2.18 -22.67 -19.27
CA ASN A 23 3.57 -22.81 -18.86
C ASN A 23 4.23 -21.42 -18.71
N LEU A 24 4.30 -20.90 -17.47
CA LEU A 24 4.85 -19.57 -17.15
C LEU A 24 6.34 -19.45 -17.50
N SER A 25 7.00 -20.56 -17.80
CA SER A 25 8.38 -20.64 -18.29
C SER A 25 8.53 -20.17 -19.75
N ALA A 26 7.45 -19.97 -20.50
CA ALA A 26 7.51 -19.61 -21.93
C ALA A 26 7.39 -18.10 -22.22
N ARG A 27 7.13 -17.26 -21.21
CA ARG A 27 7.09 -15.78 -21.35
C ARG A 27 8.20 -15.04 -20.60
N GLN A 28 9.24 -15.71 -20.11
CA GLN A 28 10.44 -15.00 -19.67
C GLN A 28 11.31 -14.66 -20.88
N ASN A 29 11.51 -13.35 -21.05
CA ASN A 29 12.57 -12.71 -21.82
C ASN A 29 12.49 -12.91 -23.35
N ILE A 30 11.63 -12.13 -24.00
CA ILE A 30 11.96 -11.60 -25.32
C ILE A 30 12.98 -10.48 -25.07
N PRO A 31 14.12 -10.40 -25.78
CA PRO A 31 15.00 -9.23 -25.71
C PRO A 31 14.18 -7.97 -25.94
N ASP A 32 14.42 -6.92 -25.16
CA ASP A 32 13.68 -5.66 -25.29
C ASP A 32 13.69 -5.16 -26.75
N PRO A 33 12.53 -5.04 -27.43
CA PRO A 33 12.45 -4.54 -28.80
C PRO A 33 13.06 -3.14 -28.97
N ALA A 34 13.13 -2.33 -27.91
CA ALA A 34 13.75 -1.01 -27.94
C ALA A 34 15.26 -1.07 -28.25
N GLY A 35 15.90 -2.21 -27.97
CA GLY A 35 17.33 -2.44 -28.17
C GLY A 35 17.70 -3.12 -29.49
N GLU A 36 16.77 -3.63 -30.30
CA GLU A 36 17.09 -4.46 -31.48
C GLU A 36 18.09 -3.81 -32.46
N LYS A 37 17.98 -2.49 -32.65
CA LYS A 37 18.90 -1.69 -33.50
C LYS A 37 20.36 -1.67 -33.04
N ASN A 38 20.62 -2.05 -31.78
CA ASN A 38 21.95 -2.04 -31.19
C ASN A 38 22.62 -3.42 -31.18
N VAL A 39 21.96 -4.47 -31.68
CA VAL A 39 22.47 -5.86 -31.64
C VAL A 39 23.54 -6.03 -32.72
N GLY A 40 24.73 -6.52 -32.35
CA GLY A 40 25.82 -6.82 -33.26
C GLY A 40 26.60 -5.62 -33.80
N ASN A 41 26.36 -4.41 -33.27
CA ASN A 41 27.03 -3.20 -33.75
C ASN A 41 28.35 -2.89 -33.02
N GLY A 42 28.68 -3.62 -31.95
CA GLY A 42 29.94 -3.53 -31.23
C GLY A 42 30.19 -2.19 -30.52
N ASN A 43 29.17 -1.35 -30.36
CA ASN A 43 29.33 0.01 -29.83
C ASN A 43 29.05 0.12 -28.32
N GLY A 44 28.88 -1.00 -27.61
CA GLY A 44 28.55 -1.00 -26.18
C GLY A 44 27.21 -0.35 -25.87
N ALA A 45 26.27 -0.33 -26.83
CA ALA A 45 25.00 0.39 -26.71
C ALA A 45 23.82 -0.51 -26.30
N GLN A 46 24.04 -1.82 -26.13
CA GLN A 46 23.04 -2.73 -25.58
C GLN A 46 22.99 -2.65 -24.06
N PHE A 47 21.75 -2.60 -23.54
CA PHE A 47 21.47 -2.56 -22.12
C PHE A 47 21.36 -3.98 -21.53
N ILE A 48 21.46 -4.10 -20.21
CA ILE A 48 21.25 -5.36 -19.50
C ILE A 48 19.87 -5.93 -19.82
N GLY A 49 19.82 -7.21 -20.21
CA GLY A 49 18.60 -7.88 -20.68
C GLY A 49 18.36 -7.78 -22.19
N GLY A 50 19.06 -6.88 -22.89
CA GLY A 50 19.08 -6.81 -24.36
C GLY A 50 19.87 -7.97 -24.97
N GLN A 51 19.54 -8.33 -26.22
CA GLN A 51 20.26 -9.36 -26.96
C GLN A 51 21.64 -8.85 -27.36
N CYS A 52 22.62 -9.74 -27.38
CA CYS A 52 23.97 -9.43 -27.85
C CYS A 52 24.54 -10.57 -28.69
N LEU A 53 25.40 -10.20 -29.64
CA LEU A 53 26.22 -11.11 -30.44
C LEU A 53 27.66 -11.19 -29.92
N GLY A 54 28.04 -10.32 -28.99
CA GLY A 54 29.35 -10.35 -28.34
C GLY A 54 29.41 -9.37 -27.18
N ALA A 55 30.45 -9.48 -26.35
CA ALA A 55 30.64 -8.57 -25.21
C ALA A 55 30.68 -7.08 -25.62
N ALA A 56 31.17 -6.80 -26.83
CA ALA A 56 31.27 -5.46 -27.39
C ALA A 56 29.91 -4.80 -27.67
N ASP A 57 28.83 -5.57 -27.77
CA ASP A 57 27.49 -4.97 -27.91
C ASP A 57 27.01 -4.36 -26.60
N CYS A 58 27.42 -4.93 -25.47
CA CYS A 58 26.90 -4.59 -24.14
C CYS A 58 27.65 -3.44 -23.49
N ALA A 59 26.92 -2.45 -22.97
CA ALA A 59 27.50 -1.39 -22.15
C ALA A 59 28.25 -1.96 -20.93
N SER A 60 27.79 -3.09 -20.41
CA SER A 60 28.40 -3.80 -19.28
C SER A 60 29.66 -4.60 -19.64
N GLY A 61 30.01 -4.70 -20.92
CA GLY A 61 31.09 -5.57 -21.40
C GLY A 61 30.84 -7.06 -21.17
N CYS A 62 29.62 -7.47 -20.80
CA CYS A 62 29.29 -8.86 -20.54
C CYS A 62 28.06 -9.28 -21.36
N CYS A 63 28.33 -10.04 -22.41
CA CYS A 63 27.32 -10.83 -23.10
C CYS A 63 27.28 -12.24 -22.49
N ALA A 64 26.20 -12.55 -21.77
CA ALA A 64 26.06 -13.80 -21.03
C ALA A 64 25.27 -14.86 -21.81
N THR A 65 25.70 -16.11 -21.71
CA THR A 65 25.08 -17.25 -22.38
C THR A 65 23.77 -17.62 -21.68
N LEU A 66 22.65 -17.61 -22.40
CA LEU A 66 21.33 -18.00 -21.89
C LEU A 66 20.73 -19.15 -22.74
N PRO A 67 20.59 -20.36 -22.19
CA PRO A 67 19.89 -21.45 -22.85
C PRO A 67 18.36 -21.19 -22.90
N ARG A 68 17.75 -21.43 -24.06
CA ARG A 68 16.31 -21.33 -24.29
C ARG A 68 15.81 -22.54 -25.09
N GLY A 69 15.44 -23.60 -24.37
CA GLY A 69 15.01 -24.84 -25.00
C GLY A 69 16.15 -25.48 -25.81
N ALA A 70 15.99 -25.59 -27.13
CA ALA A 70 17.03 -26.11 -28.03
C ALA A 70 18.01 -25.02 -28.52
N GLU A 71 17.74 -23.75 -28.24
CA GLU A 71 18.56 -22.62 -28.68
C GLU A 71 19.40 -22.04 -27.54
N THR A 72 20.47 -21.34 -27.88
CA THR A 72 21.28 -20.59 -26.91
C THR A 72 21.52 -19.20 -27.49
N ILE A 73 21.23 -18.18 -26.69
CA ILE A 73 21.35 -16.77 -27.09
C ILE A 73 22.26 -16.01 -26.14
N GLY A 74 22.80 -14.90 -26.63
CA GLY A 74 23.52 -13.92 -25.82
C GLY A 74 22.57 -12.88 -25.25
N VAL A 75 22.68 -12.63 -23.95
CA VAL A 75 21.95 -11.55 -23.28
C VAL A 75 22.93 -10.69 -22.48
N CYS A 76 22.87 -9.37 -22.67
CA CYS A 76 23.71 -8.46 -21.90
C CYS A 76 23.40 -8.61 -20.41
N SER A 77 24.43 -8.75 -19.60
CA SER A 77 24.33 -8.98 -18.16
C SER A 77 25.30 -8.11 -17.40
N GLY A 78 24.97 -7.74 -16.16
CA GLY A 78 25.98 -7.24 -15.24
C GLY A 78 26.96 -8.38 -14.94
N VAL A 79 28.25 -8.06 -14.79
CA VAL A 79 29.31 -9.06 -14.52
C VAL A 79 29.03 -9.84 -13.22
N GLY A 80 28.46 -9.19 -12.20
CA GLY A 80 28.04 -9.85 -10.95
C GLY A 80 26.78 -10.73 -11.08
N ALA A 81 26.02 -10.59 -12.17
CA ALA A 81 24.78 -11.33 -12.42
C ALA A 81 24.93 -12.38 -13.55
N GLN A 82 26.15 -12.63 -14.02
CA GLN A 82 26.43 -13.46 -15.19
C GLN A 82 26.00 -14.94 -15.07
N ASN A 83 25.79 -15.43 -13.84
CA ASN A 83 25.34 -16.80 -13.55
C ASN A 83 23.92 -16.86 -12.94
N GLN A 84 23.21 -15.72 -12.90
CA GLN A 84 21.90 -15.62 -12.29
C GLN A 84 20.80 -15.81 -13.34
N ALA A 85 19.59 -16.17 -12.91
CA ALA A 85 18.41 -16.33 -13.78
C ALA A 85 18.63 -17.25 -15.00
N GLY A 86 19.39 -18.34 -14.82
CA GLY A 86 19.65 -19.34 -15.86
C GLY A 86 20.79 -19.01 -16.83
N LYS A 87 21.47 -17.87 -16.65
CA LYS A 87 22.67 -17.52 -17.42
C LYS A 87 23.86 -18.39 -17.02
N GLN A 88 24.77 -18.66 -17.96
CA GLN A 88 25.91 -19.56 -17.79
C GLN A 88 27.27 -18.84 -17.83
N GLY A 89 27.30 -17.55 -17.51
CA GLY A 89 28.51 -16.72 -17.51
C GLY A 89 28.63 -15.82 -18.73
N CYS A 90 29.46 -14.78 -18.61
CA CYS A 90 29.84 -13.89 -19.70
C CYS A 90 30.76 -14.60 -20.70
N GLY A 91 30.84 -14.08 -21.93
CA GLY A 91 31.71 -14.59 -22.99
C GLY A 91 30.95 -15.28 -24.12
N PHE A 92 29.65 -15.02 -24.24
CA PHE A 92 28.89 -15.42 -25.41
C PHE A 92 29.33 -14.59 -26.63
N GLU A 93 29.72 -15.27 -27.71
CA GLU A 93 30.06 -14.68 -29.00
C GLU A 93 29.29 -15.45 -30.10
N SER A 94 28.43 -14.76 -30.83
CA SER A 94 27.65 -15.29 -31.95
C SER A 94 28.46 -15.11 -33.23
N ASN A 95 29.15 -16.17 -33.66
CA ASN A 95 29.78 -16.20 -34.96
C ASN A 95 28.68 -16.19 -36.04
N GLY A 96 28.64 -15.14 -36.86
CA GLY A 96 27.86 -15.15 -38.10
C GLY A 96 28.24 -16.37 -38.93
N ALA A 97 27.28 -17.29 -39.10
CA ALA A 97 27.32 -18.53 -39.89
C ALA A 97 28.38 -19.58 -39.47
N GLY A 98 27.91 -20.70 -38.90
CA GLY A 98 28.66 -21.96 -38.90
C GLY A 98 28.45 -22.85 -37.67
N ASN A 99 27.67 -23.92 -37.86
CA ASN A 99 27.57 -25.09 -36.99
C ASN A 99 28.95 -25.63 -36.55
N GLN A 100 29.24 -25.70 -35.24
CA GLN A 100 29.55 -26.95 -34.52
C GLN A 100 29.94 -26.71 -33.05
N ASN A 101 29.21 -27.43 -32.19
CA ASN A 101 29.57 -28.05 -30.91
C ASN A 101 31.06 -28.00 -30.48
N GLN A 102 31.35 -27.49 -29.27
CA GLN A 102 32.20 -28.16 -28.27
C GLN A 102 32.27 -27.36 -26.95
N GLY A 103 31.98 -28.04 -25.84
CA GLY A 103 32.28 -27.56 -24.50
C GLY A 103 33.77 -27.60 -24.20
N GLY A 104 34.22 -26.74 -23.28
CA GLY A 104 35.61 -26.72 -22.82
C GLY A 104 35.80 -25.79 -21.64
N ASN A 105 35.95 -26.39 -20.46
CA ASN A 105 36.51 -25.78 -19.26
C ASN A 105 38.03 -25.58 -19.45
N GLN A 106 38.53 -24.36 -19.25
CA GLN A 106 39.92 -23.94 -18.92
C GLN A 106 39.96 -22.40 -19.03
N GLY A 107 40.45 -21.59 -18.10
CA GLY A 107 41.60 -21.78 -17.23
C GLY A 107 42.70 -20.79 -17.64
N GLY A 108 42.64 -19.57 -17.09
CA GLY A 108 43.77 -18.63 -16.94
C GLY A 108 44.34 -17.94 -18.20
N ASN A 109 44.42 -16.60 -18.17
CA ASN A 109 45.71 -15.93 -18.35
C ASN A 109 45.69 -14.50 -17.77
N GLN A 110 46.56 -14.26 -16.79
CA GLN A 110 46.99 -12.94 -16.38
C GLN A 110 47.90 -12.38 -17.48
N ASN A 111 47.80 -11.10 -17.81
CA ASN A 111 48.99 -10.35 -18.17
C ASN A 111 48.84 -8.87 -17.84
N ASN A 112 49.75 -8.44 -16.97
CA ASN A 112 50.13 -7.07 -16.69
C ASN A 112 50.38 -6.29 -17.99
N ASN A 113 49.95 -5.03 -18.01
CA ASN A 113 50.88 -3.98 -18.40
C ASN A 113 50.65 -2.71 -17.60
N GLN A 114 51.71 -2.31 -16.90
CA GLN A 114 51.82 -1.06 -16.16
C GLN A 114 51.92 0.12 -17.14
N GLY A 115 51.25 1.22 -16.82
CA GLY A 115 51.45 2.51 -17.44
C GLY A 115 50.86 3.58 -16.52
N GLY A 116 51.69 4.13 -15.64
CA GLY A 116 51.25 5.03 -14.59
C GLY A 116 50.84 6.42 -15.07
N ASN A 117 50.03 7.11 -14.25
CA ASN A 117 50.36 8.46 -13.85
C ASN A 117 49.72 8.76 -12.50
N GLN A 118 50.54 9.28 -11.59
CA GLN A 118 50.17 9.71 -10.23
C GLN A 118 49.52 11.10 -10.29
N GLY A 119 48.43 11.28 -9.56
CA GLY A 119 47.84 12.57 -9.22
C GLY A 119 47.37 12.52 -7.77
N ASN A 120 48.18 13.10 -6.90
CA ASN A 120 48.13 13.02 -5.44
C ASN A 120 47.08 13.99 -4.86
N GLY A 121 46.39 13.59 -3.79
CA GLY A 121 45.38 14.43 -3.12
C GLY A 121 44.82 13.80 -1.85
N GLN A 122 45.70 13.48 -0.89
CA GLN A 122 45.34 13.05 0.47
C GLN A 122 44.80 14.22 1.31
N GLY A 123 43.74 13.94 2.08
CA GLY A 123 43.28 14.75 3.21
C GLY A 123 42.46 13.90 4.18
N ASN A 124 43.14 13.32 5.18
CA ASN A 124 42.54 12.59 6.30
C ASN A 124 41.92 13.56 7.33
N ASN A 125 40.80 13.19 7.95
CA ASN A 125 40.78 12.90 9.39
C ASN A 125 39.44 12.34 9.90
N GLN A 126 39.55 11.29 10.72
CA GLN A 126 38.51 10.70 11.55
C GLN A 126 38.18 11.61 12.75
N GLY A 127 36.92 11.57 13.18
CA GLY A 127 36.46 12.07 14.48
C GLY A 127 35.17 11.35 14.88
N ASN A 128 35.21 10.66 16.02
CA ASN A 128 34.21 9.73 16.53
C ASN A 128 33.25 10.41 17.54
N GLN A 129 32.04 9.83 17.68
CA GLN A 129 31.16 9.70 18.85
C GLN A 129 29.78 10.40 18.86
N ASN A 130 28.75 9.53 18.85
CA ASN A 130 27.46 9.48 19.58
C ASN A 130 26.61 10.77 19.74
N ASN A 131 25.37 10.74 19.24
CA ASN A 131 24.12 10.66 20.03
C ASN A 131 22.86 10.84 19.13
N GLY A 132 21.78 10.10 19.39
CA GLY A 132 20.39 10.53 19.12
C GLY A 132 19.82 10.53 17.68
N GLN A 133 19.06 9.49 17.35
CA GLN A 133 17.73 9.52 16.71
C GLN A 133 17.35 10.74 15.83
N ALA A 134 17.36 10.57 14.48
CA ALA A 134 16.65 11.41 13.51
C ALA A 134 16.52 10.70 12.14
N GLY A 135 15.48 11.07 11.36
CA GLY A 135 14.97 10.37 10.17
C GLY A 135 15.98 10.03 9.07
N GLY A 136 15.86 8.83 8.52
CA GLY A 136 16.78 8.30 7.52
C GLY A 136 16.61 8.94 6.15
N THR A 137 17.56 9.81 5.79
CA THR A 137 17.97 10.01 4.40
C THR A 137 18.51 8.67 3.89
N VAL A 138 17.99 8.14 2.78
CA VAL A 138 18.52 6.94 2.12
C VAL A 138 20.02 7.20 1.84
N GLN A 139 20.89 6.41 2.46
CA GLN A 139 22.33 6.46 2.20
C GLN A 139 22.66 5.51 1.03
N PRO A 140 23.66 5.83 0.18
CA PRO A 140 24.17 4.89 -0.81
C PRO A 140 24.62 3.60 -0.13
N SER A 141 24.25 2.46 -0.69
CA SER A 141 24.67 1.15 -0.25
C SER A 141 26.20 1.01 -0.33
N THR A 142 26.80 0.20 0.54
CA THR A 142 28.23 -0.17 0.45
C THR A 142 28.49 -1.19 -0.67
N LEU A 143 27.52 -1.44 -1.55
CA LEU A 143 27.69 -2.27 -2.73
C LEU A 143 28.42 -1.41 -3.76
N GLN A 144 29.65 -1.78 -4.09
CA GLN A 144 30.45 -1.08 -5.07
C GLN A 144 29.66 -0.99 -6.40
N PRO A 145 29.23 0.21 -6.84
CA PRO A 145 28.38 0.34 -8.03
C PRO A 145 29.11 -0.16 -9.27
N ASP A 146 28.34 -0.66 -10.25
CA ASP A 146 28.85 -0.76 -11.62
C ASP A 146 29.38 0.62 -12.04
N PRO A 147 30.66 0.75 -12.47
CA PRO A 147 31.27 2.02 -12.82
C PRO A 147 30.46 2.87 -13.83
N ALA A 148 29.57 2.26 -14.61
CA ALA A 148 28.73 2.94 -15.59
C ALA A 148 27.58 3.78 -15.00
N GLY A 149 27.15 3.53 -13.74
CA GLY A 149 25.96 4.17 -13.13
C GLY A 149 26.24 5.08 -11.93
N ALA A 150 27.46 5.09 -11.40
CA ALA A 150 27.79 5.78 -10.15
C ALA A 150 27.61 7.31 -10.22
N GLY A 151 27.85 7.91 -11.39
CA GLY A 151 27.66 9.36 -11.60
C GLY A 151 26.19 9.79 -11.71
N ASN A 152 25.26 8.84 -11.81
CA ASN A 152 23.84 9.08 -12.05
C ASN A 152 22.96 8.90 -10.79
N VAL A 153 23.56 8.55 -9.65
CA VAL A 153 22.83 8.40 -8.38
C VAL A 153 22.61 9.78 -7.75
N GLY A 154 21.36 10.12 -7.41
CA GLY A 154 20.99 11.33 -6.69
C GLY A 154 21.10 12.65 -7.44
N ASN A 155 21.29 12.62 -8.76
CA ASN A 155 21.39 13.83 -9.58
C ASN A 155 20.06 14.23 -10.25
N GLY A 156 19.03 13.38 -10.15
CA GLY A 156 17.68 13.64 -10.65
C GLY A 156 17.56 13.80 -12.17
N GLN A 157 18.54 13.34 -12.95
CA GLN A 157 18.58 13.54 -14.41
C GLN A 157 17.84 12.45 -15.22
N GLY A 158 17.28 11.43 -14.55
CA GLY A 158 16.59 10.31 -15.19
C GLY A 158 17.53 9.42 -16.02
N GLN A 159 18.81 9.38 -15.67
CA GLN A 159 19.85 8.69 -16.44
C GLN A 159 20.24 7.32 -15.86
N GLN A 160 19.70 6.96 -14.70
CA GLN A 160 19.95 5.67 -14.06
C GLN A 160 19.11 4.57 -14.71
N PHE A 161 19.74 3.43 -14.99
CA PHE A 161 19.11 2.29 -15.66
C PHE A 161 18.45 1.32 -14.66
N ILE A 162 17.54 0.47 -15.12
CA ILE A 162 16.92 -0.59 -14.29
C ILE A 162 18.01 -1.48 -13.68
N GLY A 163 17.99 -1.63 -12.36
CA GLY A 163 19.01 -2.33 -11.57
C GLY A 163 20.09 -1.41 -11.00
N GLY A 164 20.19 -0.17 -11.47
CA GLY A 164 21.09 0.85 -10.92
C GLY A 164 20.56 1.46 -9.62
N GLU A 165 21.46 1.95 -8.78
CA GLU A 165 21.11 2.56 -7.50
C GLU A 165 20.45 3.93 -7.69
N CYS A 166 19.48 4.24 -6.84
CA CYS A 166 18.75 5.49 -6.89
C CYS A 166 18.39 5.98 -5.48
N THR A 167 18.23 7.29 -5.38
CA THR A 167 17.73 7.97 -4.18
C THR A 167 16.32 8.50 -4.36
N SER A 168 15.88 8.65 -5.61
CA SER A 168 14.52 9.04 -6.00
C SER A 168 14.17 8.55 -7.41
N ASP A 169 12.88 8.59 -7.77
CA ASP A 169 12.40 8.20 -9.10
C ASP A 169 12.98 9.05 -10.22
N SER A 170 13.34 10.31 -9.93
CA SER A 170 14.00 11.21 -10.88
C SER A 170 15.41 10.75 -11.23
N ASP A 171 16.04 9.86 -10.47
CA ASP A 171 17.33 9.31 -10.88
C ASP A 171 17.12 8.31 -12.04
N CYS A 172 15.99 7.62 -12.07
CA CYS A 172 15.72 6.49 -12.95
C CYS A 172 15.14 6.90 -14.30
N ALA A 173 15.72 6.39 -15.39
CA ALA A 173 15.13 6.47 -16.73
C ALA A 173 13.76 5.77 -16.80
N SER A 174 13.57 4.73 -15.96
CA SER A 174 12.28 4.06 -15.78
C SER A 174 11.28 4.85 -14.94
N THR A 175 11.67 6.04 -14.47
CA THR A 175 10.93 6.88 -13.52
C THR A 175 10.48 6.11 -12.28
N CYS A 176 11.23 5.07 -11.90
CA CYS A 176 10.83 4.17 -10.83
C CYS A 176 12.03 3.72 -10.01
N CYS A 177 12.19 4.29 -8.82
CA CYS A 177 13.18 3.93 -7.83
C CYS A 177 12.53 3.02 -6.78
N ALA A 178 12.80 1.72 -6.87
CA ALA A 178 12.19 0.73 -5.99
C ALA A 178 12.99 0.54 -4.71
N LEU A 179 12.33 0.63 -3.55
CA LEU A 179 12.99 0.42 -2.27
C LEU A 179 13.30 -1.06 -2.05
N VAL A 180 14.50 -1.37 -1.59
CA VAL A 180 14.92 -2.72 -1.17
C VAL A 180 15.32 -2.67 0.30
N ASN A 181 14.73 -3.58 1.08
CA ASN A 181 15.08 -3.82 2.48
C ASN A 181 15.64 -5.25 2.61
N THR A 182 16.88 -5.38 3.04
CA THR A 182 17.53 -6.68 3.24
C THR A 182 17.58 -7.11 4.71
N GLY A 183 16.97 -6.34 5.62
CA GLY A 183 17.13 -6.48 7.07
C GLY A 183 18.42 -5.89 7.63
N GLU A 184 19.47 -5.73 6.81
CA GLU A 184 20.77 -5.15 7.18
C GLU A 184 20.95 -3.72 6.63
N ALA A 185 20.31 -3.39 5.51
CA ALA A 185 20.34 -2.06 4.89
C ALA A 185 19.06 -1.74 4.10
N ASN A 186 18.81 -0.44 3.90
CA ASN A 186 17.77 0.10 3.03
C ASN A 186 18.44 0.87 1.89
N PHE A 187 18.10 0.55 0.65
CA PHE A 187 18.62 1.26 -0.52
C PHE A 187 17.62 1.23 -1.68
N GLY A 188 17.71 2.20 -2.59
CA GLY A 188 16.86 2.29 -3.78
C GLY A 188 17.51 1.65 -4.99
N ILE A 189 16.74 0.92 -5.79
CA ILE A 189 17.16 0.37 -7.08
C ILE A 189 16.14 0.73 -8.16
N CYS A 190 16.59 1.34 -9.26
CA CYS A 190 15.74 1.61 -10.40
C CYS A 190 15.09 0.32 -10.90
N SER A 191 13.79 0.34 -11.11
CA SER A 191 13.03 -0.85 -11.50
C SER A 191 12.10 -0.55 -12.66
N GLY A 192 11.76 -1.59 -13.42
CA GLY A 192 10.61 -1.52 -14.29
C GLY A 192 9.33 -1.43 -13.44
N PRO A 193 8.30 -0.67 -13.86
CA PRO A 193 7.05 -0.52 -13.11
C PRO A 193 6.38 -1.85 -12.74
N ALA A 194 6.41 -2.84 -13.65
CA ALA A 194 5.81 -4.16 -13.41
C ALA A 194 6.64 -5.08 -12.49
N ALA A 195 7.89 -4.71 -12.17
CA ALA A 195 8.82 -5.51 -11.38
C ALA A 195 9.22 -4.82 -10.06
N ASN A 196 8.63 -3.66 -9.75
CA ASN A 196 9.01 -2.84 -8.60
C ASN A 196 8.63 -3.46 -7.24
N THR A 197 7.81 -4.52 -7.21
CA THR A 197 7.46 -5.30 -6.02
C THR A 197 7.98 -6.75 -6.04
N GLN A 198 8.80 -7.10 -7.03
CA GLN A 198 9.34 -8.45 -7.19
C GLN A 198 10.73 -8.57 -6.54
N ASN A 199 11.14 -9.79 -6.18
CA ASN A 199 12.49 -10.11 -5.71
C ASN A 199 12.98 -9.25 -4.52
N GLY A 200 12.11 -8.98 -3.54
CA GLY A 200 12.46 -8.21 -2.34
C GLY A 200 12.38 -6.69 -2.50
N LYS A 201 11.92 -6.19 -3.65
CA LYS A 201 11.60 -4.77 -3.85
C LYS A 201 10.21 -4.44 -3.29
N GLN A 202 10.04 -3.24 -2.75
CA GLN A 202 8.85 -2.81 -2.01
C GLN A 202 7.97 -1.80 -2.76
N GLY A 203 8.19 -1.62 -4.08
CA GLY A 203 7.48 -0.64 -4.90
C GLY A 203 8.31 0.62 -5.18
N SER A 204 7.88 1.40 -6.18
CA SER A 204 8.49 2.68 -6.56
C SER A 204 8.26 3.78 -5.53
N LEU A 205 9.14 4.77 -5.46
CA LEU A 205 8.88 6.02 -4.72
C LEU A 205 7.85 6.93 -5.43
N THR A 206 7.56 6.75 -6.72
CA THR A 206 6.62 7.57 -7.52
C THR A 206 6.24 6.96 -8.90
N ILE A 207 5.40 5.92 -8.93
CA ILE A 207 4.30 5.70 -9.92
C ILE A 207 3.55 4.48 -9.41
N THR A 208 2.36 4.74 -8.91
CA THR A 208 1.42 3.73 -8.48
C THR A 208 0.10 4.18 -9.07
N ILE A 209 -0.55 3.34 -9.88
CA ILE A 209 -2.01 3.34 -9.88
C ILE A 209 -2.35 2.83 -8.47
N ILE A 210 -2.53 3.74 -7.51
CA ILE A 210 -2.80 3.38 -6.11
C ILE A 210 -4.24 2.83 -6.09
N ASN A 211 -4.36 1.52 -6.28
CA ASN A 211 -5.28 0.80 -5.41
C ASN A 211 -4.82 1.08 -3.98
N ALA A 212 -5.74 1.38 -3.07
CA ALA A 212 -5.49 1.65 -1.66
C ALA A 212 -4.26 0.87 -1.12
N ARG A 213 -3.37 1.56 -0.40
CA ARG A 213 -2.10 1.00 0.12
C ARG A 213 -2.37 -0.15 1.09
N ASP A 214 -1.43 -1.07 1.30
CA ASP A 214 -1.60 -2.07 2.37
C ASP A 214 -1.77 -1.37 3.72
N ALA A 215 -2.84 -1.67 4.44
CA ALA A 215 -3.01 -1.15 5.79
C ALA A 215 -1.92 -1.77 6.69
N PRO A 216 -1.22 -0.97 7.50
CA PRO A 216 -0.18 -1.49 8.37
C PRO A 216 -0.79 -2.38 9.45
N GLN A 217 -0.01 -3.36 9.92
CA GLN A 217 -0.52 -4.43 10.79
C GLN A 217 -1.18 -3.88 12.07
N ASN A 218 -0.63 -2.83 12.67
CA ASN A 218 -1.18 -2.23 13.88
C ASN A 218 -2.59 -1.64 13.67
N LEU A 219 -2.87 -1.11 12.48
CA LEU A 219 -4.19 -0.62 12.10
C LEU A 219 -5.15 -1.78 11.79
N LEU A 220 -4.64 -2.86 11.19
CA LEU A 220 -5.42 -4.08 10.95
C LEU A 220 -5.79 -4.81 12.24
N ASP A 221 -4.88 -4.84 13.21
CA ASP A 221 -5.15 -5.40 14.54
C ASP A 221 -6.21 -4.57 15.28
N PHE A 222 -6.15 -3.24 15.17
CA PHE A 222 -7.21 -2.35 15.70
C PHE A 222 -8.55 -2.63 15.00
N TYR A 223 -8.55 -2.69 13.67
CA TYR A 223 -9.72 -3.03 12.85
C TYR A 223 -10.36 -4.35 13.29
N ASP A 224 -9.56 -5.41 13.45
CA ASP A 224 -10.05 -6.72 13.85
C ASP A 224 -10.54 -6.71 15.31
N SER A 225 -9.88 -5.95 16.20
CA SER A 225 -10.27 -5.80 17.60
C SER A 225 -11.62 -5.09 17.74
N VAL A 226 -11.84 -3.96 17.08
CA VAL A 226 -13.12 -3.23 17.16
C VAL A 226 -14.25 -4.09 16.60
N ARG A 227 -14.02 -4.84 15.52
CA ARG A 227 -15.02 -5.77 14.98
C ARG A 227 -15.31 -6.92 15.93
N ALA A 228 -14.29 -7.52 16.54
CA ALA A 228 -14.44 -8.60 17.52
C ALA A 228 -15.16 -8.13 18.79
N GLN A 229 -15.01 -6.85 19.16
CA GLN A 229 -15.76 -6.23 20.27
C GLN A 229 -17.28 -6.26 20.04
N GLY A 230 -17.71 -6.23 18.78
CA GLY A 230 -19.09 -6.42 18.38
C GLY A 230 -19.97 -5.16 18.49
N ARG A 231 -19.62 -4.18 19.31
CA ARG A 231 -20.29 -2.87 19.40
C ARG A 231 -19.41 -1.85 20.09
N CYS A 232 -19.76 -0.58 19.98
CA CYS A 232 -19.19 0.48 20.82
C CYS A 232 -19.66 0.36 22.28
N TYR A 233 -18.76 0.59 23.25
CA TYR A 233 -19.13 0.68 24.67
C TYR A 233 -19.25 2.12 25.17
N HIS A 234 -18.43 3.02 24.65
CA HIS A 234 -18.45 4.45 24.90
C HIS A 234 -18.96 5.19 23.67
N GLU A 235 -20.27 5.12 23.46
CA GLU A 235 -20.96 5.84 22.41
C GLU A 235 -20.92 7.35 22.72
N LEU A 236 -20.27 8.13 21.86
CA LEU A 236 -20.27 9.60 21.94
C LEU A 236 -21.60 10.16 21.42
N ALA A 237 -22.17 9.50 20.42
CA ALA A 237 -23.54 9.64 19.97
C ALA A 237 -23.98 8.33 19.28
N SER A 238 -25.27 8.02 19.33
CA SER A 238 -25.85 6.82 18.70
C SER A 238 -27.24 7.06 18.12
N GLY A 239 -27.78 6.07 17.42
CA GLY A 239 -29.07 6.20 16.72
C GLY A 239 -28.94 6.55 15.24
N PHE A 240 -27.78 6.26 14.64
CA PHE A 240 -27.50 6.52 13.23
C PHE A 240 -27.75 5.30 12.35
N TYR A 241 -27.94 5.54 11.05
CA TYR A 241 -28.21 4.51 10.05
C TYR A 241 -27.05 4.43 9.06
N SER A 242 -26.61 3.23 8.71
CA SER A 242 -25.64 3.02 7.61
C SER A 242 -26.31 2.81 6.25
N ARG A 243 -27.65 2.67 6.22
CA ARG A 243 -28.43 2.55 4.97
C ARG A 243 -29.90 2.86 5.21
N ASP A 244 -30.61 3.31 4.19
CA ASP A 244 -32.02 3.71 4.27
C ASP A 244 -32.94 2.62 4.83
N GLY A 245 -32.71 1.35 4.47
CA GLY A 245 -33.49 0.21 4.97
C GLY A 245 -33.00 -0.36 6.31
N GLY A 246 -31.93 0.18 6.88
CA GLY A 246 -31.20 -0.40 8.01
C GLY A 246 -31.77 -0.08 9.38
N ALA A 247 -31.16 -0.69 10.41
CA ALA A 247 -31.39 -0.35 11.80
C ALA A 247 -30.63 0.94 12.19
N HIS A 248 -31.12 1.65 13.21
CA HIS A 248 -30.44 2.82 13.79
C HIS A 248 -29.41 2.45 14.86
N ASP A 249 -28.61 1.44 14.62
CA ASP A 249 -27.75 0.84 15.64
C ASP A 249 -26.27 1.19 15.46
N PHE A 250 -25.99 2.23 14.67
CA PHE A 250 -24.67 2.81 14.50
C PHE A 250 -24.43 3.96 15.48
N ALA A 251 -23.16 4.09 15.89
CA ALA A 251 -22.68 5.09 16.82
C ALA A 251 -21.32 5.65 16.40
N TYR A 252 -21.07 6.91 16.76
CA TYR A 252 -19.72 7.45 16.82
C TYR A 252 -19.09 6.99 18.14
N CYS A 253 -18.01 6.23 18.02
CA CYS A 253 -17.42 5.50 19.11
C CYS A 253 -16.16 6.19 19.66
N GLY A 254 -16.13 6.34 20.99
CA GLY A 254 -15.04 6.97 21.73
C GLY A 254 -14.29 6.00 22.64
N ASP A 255 -14.40 4.68 22.43
CA ASP A 255 -13.74 3.67 23.27
C ASP A 255 -12.23 3.90 23.40
N HIS A 256 -11.62 4.47 22.37
CA HIS A 256 -10.19 4.78 22.30
C HIS A 256 -9.90 6.29 22.23
N LEU A 257 -10.88 7.14 22.52
CA LEU A 257 -10.72 8.59 22.48
C LEU A 257 -9.68 9.06 23.51
N LYS A 258 -9.72 8.53 24.73
CA LYS A 258 -8.79 8.95 25.80
C LYS A 258 -7.39 8.35 25.69
N THR A 259 -7.27 7.14 25.15
CA THR A 259 -6.00 6.40 25.10
C THR A 259 -5.23 6.65 23.80
N LEU A 260 -5.94 6.70 22.67
CA LEU A 260 -5.33 6.84 21.35
C LEU A 260 -5.69 8.16 20.66
N GLY A 261 -6.64 8.93 21.19
CA GLY A 261 -7.09 10.18 20.55
C GLY A 261 -7.88 9.92 19.27
N VAL A 262 -8.66 8.84 19.21
CA VAL A 262 -9.41 8.46 18.00
C VAL A 262 -10.91 8.32 18.21
N ILE A 263 -11.65 8.61 17.14
CA ILE A 263 -13.10 8.43 17.01
C ILE A 263 -13.37 7.60 15.76
N TYR A 264 -14.31 6.66 15.82
CA TYR A 264 -14.66 5.82 14.66
C TYR A 264 -16.14 5.46 14.65
N ILE A 265 -16.68 5.08 13.49
CA ILE A 265 -18.08 4.62 13.38
C ILE A 265 -18.14 3.12 13.62
N GLN A 266 -19.07 2.69 14.47
CA GLN A 266 -19.32 1.27 14.73
C GLN A 266 -20.81 0.96 14.89
N GLY A 267 -21.25 -0.10 14.21
CA GLY A 267 -22.57 -0.70 14.37
C GLY A 267 -22.56 -1.92 15.31
N ARG A 268 -23.68 -2.64 15.38
CA ARG A 268 -23.77 -3.90 16.16
C ARG A 268 -23.16 -5.07 15.40
N SER A 269 -22.94 -6.17 16.13
CA SER A 269 -22.38 -7.43 15.61
C SER A 269 -21.03 -7.26 14.88
N GLY A 270 -20.26 -6.23 15.23
CA GLY A 270 -18.96 -5.94 14.64
C GLY A 270 -19.04 -5.28 13.27
N ALA A 271 -20.20 -4.73 12.90
CA ALA A 271 -20.38 -3.89 11.74
C ALA A 271 -19.57 -2.59 11.89
N LEU A 272 -19.02 -2.13 10.78
CA LEU A 272 -18.42 -0.81 10.61
C LEU A 272 -19.23 -0.04 9.56
N ALA A 273 -18.81 1.16 9.16
CA ALA A 273 -19.56 1.92 8.18
C ALA A 273 -19.53 1.26 6.78
N ASN A 274 -20.57 1.52 5.99
CA ASN A 274 -20.51 1.44 4.54
C ASN A 274 -19.75 2.68 3.99
N LEU A 275 -19.61 2.77 2.66
CA LEU A 275 -19.06 3.96 1.99
C LEU A 275 -19.91 4.34 0.78
N ASP A 276 -20.98 5.09 1.03
CA ASP A 276 -21.77 5.76 0.00
C ASP A 276 -21.00 6.95 -0.58
N VAL A 277 -21.28 7.29 -1.84
CA VAL A 277 -20.59 8.38 -2.54
C VAL A 277 -21.25 9.71 -2.20
N ASP A 278 -20.48 10.58 -1.58
CA ASP A 278 -20.76 12.01 -1.49
C ASP A 278 -20.12 12.75 -2.68
N CYS A 279 -20.90 13.67 -3.27
CA CYS A 279 -20.51 14.42 -4.46
C CYS A 279 -20.43 15.93 -4.20
N ASP A 280 -20.51 16.37 -2.95
CA ASP A 280 -20.60 17.77 -2.56
C ASP A 280 -19.26 18.52 -2.79
N GLY A 281 -19.33 19.84 -2.88
CA GLY A 281 -18.16 20.71 -3.00
C GLY A 281 -17.94 21.39 -4.35
N ALA A 282 -16.65 21.54 -4.72
CA ALA A 282 -16.14 22.41 -5.78
C ALA A 282 -16.66 22.06 -7.19
N PRO A 283 -16.70 23.03 -8.13
CA PRO A 283 -17.41 22.88 -9.38
C PRO A 283 -16.83 21.82 -10.32
N ARG A 284 -17.77 21.08 -10.90
CA ARG A 284 -17.58 19.97 -11.83
C ARG A 284 -17.01 20.45 -13.16
N GLY A 285 -15.70 20.33 -13.34
CA GLY A 285 -15.03 20.70 -14.60
C GLY A 285 -13.52 20.47 -14.65
N GLY A 286 -12.91 19.96 -13.56
CA GLY A 286 -11.50 19.58 -13.55
C GLY A 286 -11.22 18.35 -14.41
N SER A 287 -9.94 18.10 -14.70
CA SER A 287 -9.47 16.97 -15.53
C SER A 287 -9.85 15.60 -14.99
N SER A 288 -10.07 15.47 -13.67
CA SER A 288 -10.47 14.23 -13.00
C SER A 288 -11.99 13.99 -13.05
N ASN A 289 -12.79 14.94 -13.54
CA ASN A 289 -14.23 14.78 -13.67
C ASN A 289 -14.59 13.85 -14.83
N ASP A 290 -14.93 12.61 -14.50
CA ASP A 290 -15.41 11.59 -15.44
C ASP A 290 -16.96 11.49 -15.54
N GLY A 291 -17.67 12.41 -14.88
CA GLY A 291 -19.13 12.50 -14.93
C GLY A 291 -19.90 11.57 -13.98
N ARG A 292 -19.24 10.82 -13.08
CA ARG A 292 -19.91 9.93 -12.09
C ARG A 292 -20.63 10.66 -10.96
N CYS A 293 -20.24 11.90 -10.67
CA CYS A 293 -20.99 12.84 -9.85
C CYS A 293 -21.72 13.89 -10.70
N ARG A 294 -22.43 13.52 -11.78
CA ARG A 294 -23.35 14.48 -12.45
C ARG A 294 -24.68 14.56 -11.71
N ARG A 295 -25.44 15.63 -11.87
CA ARG A 295 -26.68 15.89 -11.10
C ARG A 295 -27.73 14.80 -11.30
N GLU A 296 -27.77 14.18 -12.48
CA GLU A 296 -28.67 13.07 -12.81
C GLU A 296 -28.33 11.79 -12.04
N LEU A 297 -27.06 11.63 -11.65
CA LEU A 297 -26.54 10.51 -10.87
C LEU A 297 -26.30 10.86 -9.40
N SER A 298 -26.62 12.09 -8.98
CA SER A 298 -26.48 12.55 -7.61
C SER A 298 -27.47 13.71 -7.40
N PRO A 299 -28.75 13.38 -7.17
CA PRO A 299 -29.82 14.40 -7.10
C PRO A 299 -29.62 15.39 -5.96
N ASP A 300 -29.09 14.90 -4.83
CA ASP A 300 -28.97 15.65 -3.58
C ASP A 300 -27.69 16.48 -3.47
N VAL A 301 -26.81 16.39 -4.47
CA VAL A 301 -25.53 17.09 -4.46
C VAL A 301 -25.62 18.60 -4.27
N GLN A 302 -24.83 19.09 -3.32
CA GLN A 302 -24.62 20.47 -2.98
C GLN A 302 -23.34 21.01 -3.63
N ASN A 303 -23.27 22.33 -3.77
CA ASN A 303 -22.11 23.01 -4.36
C ASN A 303 -21.09 23.45 -3.30
N ALA A 304 -21.16 22.88 -2.11
CA ALA A 304 -20.34 23.24 -0.98
C ALA A 304 -20.16 22.04 -0.04
N THR A 305 -18.93 21.77 0.41
CA THR A 305 -18.72 20.92 1.59
C THR A 305 -18.87 21.74 2.87
N SER A 306 -19.05 21.07 4.01
CA SER A 306 -19.17 21.72 5.33
C SER A 306 -17.98 22.60 5.70
N PHE A 307 -16.78 22.32 5.18
CA PHE A 307 -15.55 23.06 5.55
C PHE A 307 -15.00 23.96 4.44
N ARG A 308 -15.80 24.27 3.42
CA ARG A 308 -15.46 25.21 2.37
C ARG A 308 -14.84 26.51 2.89
N ASP A 309 -15.45 27.11 3.92
CA ASP A 309 -15.01 28.41 4.45
C ASP A 309 -13.68 28.29 5.21
N VAL A 310 -13.42 27.14 5.85
CA VAL A 310 -12.13 26.85 6.49
C VAL A 310 -11.05 26.72 5.42
N LEU A 311 -11.31 25.94 4.37
CA LEU A 311 -10.37 25.78 3.26
C LEU A 311 -10.11 27.10 2.54
N GLY A 312 -11.16 27.89 2.29
CA GLY A 312 -11.05 29.23 1.70
C GLY A 312 -10.18 30.19 2.52
N SER A 313 -10.11 30.00 3.85
CA SER A 313 -9.24 30.80 4.72
C SER A 313 -7.75 30.49 4.59
N TYR A 314 -7.38 29.33 4.04
CA TYR A 314 -5.98 28.95 3.82
C TYR A 314 -5.31 29.74 2.70
N GLY A 315 -6.09 30.45 1.86
CA GLY A 315 -5.53 31.32 0.82
C GLY A 315 -4.71 30.59 -0.24
N SER A 316 -4.90 29.26 -0.37
CA SER A 316 -4.11 28.33 -1.19
C SER A 316 -4.27 28.49 -2.71
N GLY A 317 -4.84 29.59 -3.19
CA GLY A 317 -4.93 29.91 -4.61
C GLY A 317 -5.90 29.00 -5.36
N SER A 318 -6.99 29.59 -5.88
CA SER A 318 -8.01 28.97 -6.75
C SER A 318 -8.85 27.79 -6.19
N VAL A 319 -8.43 27.10 -5.12
CA VAL A 319 -9.26 26.06 -4.49
C VAL A 319 -10.07 26.66 -3.36
N VAL A 320 -11.37 26.78 -3.63
CA VAL A 320 -12.34 27.33 -2.68
C VAL A 320 -13.03 26.25 -1.86
N ASP A 321 -12.99 25.00 -2.32
CA ASP A 321 -13.66 23.86 -1.72
C ASP A 321 -13.01 22.54 -2.16
N LEU A 322 -13.36 21.45 -1.49
CA LEU A 322 -12.95 20.10 -1.87
C LEU A 322 -13.67 19.65 -3.14
N ASP A 323 -12.96 18.96 -4.02
CA ASP A 323 -13.48 18.37 -5.25
C ASP A 323 -13.62 16.86 -5.05
N PRO A 324 -14.83 16.26 -5.17
CA PRO A 324 -15.04 14.84 -4.90
C PRO A 324 -14.27 13.89 -5.83
N TYR A 325 -13.83 14.38 -7.00
CA TYR A 325 -13.01 13.61 -7.95
C TYR A 325 -11.51 13.61 -7.60
N VAL A 326 -11.08 14.53 -6.74
CA VAL A 326 -9.66 14.82 -6.47
C VAL A 326 -9.32 14.63 -5.00
N HIS A 327 -10.16 15.08 -4.09
CA HIS A 327 -9.87 15.14 -2.67
C HIS A 327 -10.53 13.94 -1.99
N PRO A 328 -9.78 12.94 -1.51
CA PRO A 328 -10.33 11.93 -0.63
C PRO A 328 -10.78 12.57 0.67
N TYR A 329 -12.08 12.76 0.82
CA TYR A 329 -12.68 13.18 2.08
C TYR A 329 -13.72 12.17 2.56
N VAL A 330 -13.92 12.17 3.88
CA VAL A 330 -14.94 11.41 4.58
C VAL A 330 -16.00 12.39 5.08
N VAL A 331 -17.27 12.03 4.89
CA VAL A 331 -18.39 12.70 5.54
C VAL A 331 -18.50 12.11 6.94
N PHE A 332 -18.13 12.91 7.94
CA PHE A 332 -18.00 12.43 9.33
C PHE A 332 -18.64 13.42 10.29
N GLY A 333 -19.57 12.95 11.10
CA GLY A 333 -20.44 13.82 11.88
C GLY A 333 -21.75 14.13 11.17
N ASN A 334 -22.72 14.59 11.95
CA ASN A 334 -24.07 14.93 11.51
C ASN A 334 -24.38 16.33 12.00
N ALA A 335 -24.46 17.27 11.07
CA ALA A 335 -24.68 18.68 11.36
C ALA A 335 -26.01 18.89 12.10
N ARG A 336 -26.06 19.94 12.93
CA ARG A 336 -27.32 20.32 13.58
C ARG A 336 -28.34 20.71 12.51
N GLY A 337 -29.43 19.96 12.47
CA GLY A 337 -30.45 20.13 11.44
C GLY A 337 -31.07 21.52 11.46
N THR A 338 -31.23 22.12 10.28
CA THR A 338 -31.85 23.43 10.08
C THR A 338 -33.37 23.35 9.95
N ARG A 339 -33.92 22.14 9.76
CA ARG A 339 -35.35 21.89 9.49
C ARG A 339 -36.17 21.66 10.75
N GLY A 340 -35.59 21.80 11.95
CA GLY A 340 -36.31 21.75 13.24
C GLY A 340 -36.98 20.40 13.53
N ARG A 341 -36.46 19.30 12.98
CA ARG A 341 -37.03 17.96 13.15
C ARG A 341 -36.75 17.44 14.57
N SER A 342 -37.83 17.20 15.32
CA SER A 342 -37.74 16.58 16.65
C SER A 342 -37.15 15.17 16.54
N GLY A 343 -36.09 14.89 17.31
CA GLY A 343 -35.45 13.58 17.36
C GLY A 343 -34.41 13.30 16.27
N TRP A 344 -34.02 14.31 15.47
CA TRP A 344 -32.89 14.18 14.55
C TRP A 344 -31.58 14.04 15.34
N GLN A 345 -30.84 12.95 15.11
CA GLN A 345 -29.55 12.74 15.77
C GLN A 345 -28.47 13.58 15.11
N THR A 346 -27.62 14.19 15.94
CA THR A 346 -26.54 15.07 15.51
C THR A 346 -25.26 14.66 16.22
N PHE A 347 -24.13 14.87 15.57
CA PHE A 347 -22.82 14.64 16.18
C PHE A 347 -21.81 15.60 15.56
N ASP A 348 -21.15 16.39 16.39
CA ASP A 348 -20.05 17.26 15.98
C ASP A 348 -18.73 16.69 16.52
N PRO A 349 -17.89 16.08 15.66
CA PRO A 349 -16.57 15.59 16.07
C PRO A 349 -15.67 16.66 16.71
N ALA A 350 -15.90 17.95 16.43
CA ALA A 350 -15.13 19.03 17.04
C ALA A 350 -15.39 19.19 18.54
N GLU A 351 -16.58 18.81 19.03
CA GLU A 351 -16.88 18.77 20.47
C GLU A 351 -16.00 17.75 21.21
N TYR A 352 -15.39 16.80 20.47
CA TYR A 352 -14.53 15.74 20.98
C TYR A 352 -13.08 15.86 20.53
N GLY A 353 -12.67 17.04 20.04
CA GLY A 353 -11.28 17.38 19.79
C GLY A 353 -10.76 17.05 18.39
N MET A 354 -11.60 16.59 17.46
CA MET A 354 -11.23 16.63 16.04
C MET A 354 -11.22 18.07 15.54
N ARG A 355 -10.36 18.39 14.56
CA ARG A 355 -10.34 19.70 13.91
C ARG A 355 -10.83 19.57 12.47
N PRO A 356 -11.60 20.53 11.94
CA PRO A 356 -11.98 20.53 10.53
C PRO A 356 -10.78 20.29 9.62
N LEU A 357 -10.95 19.49 8.56
CA LEU A 357 -9.90 19.09 7.62
C LEU A 357 -8.77 18.24 8.24
N SER A 358 -8.96 17.65 9.42
CA SER A 358 -8.01 16.67 9.97
C SER A 358 -7.88 15.45 9.07
N VAL A 359 -6.68 14.89 8.99
CA VAL A 359 -6.45 13.61 8.30
C VAL A 359 -7.26 12.51 8.97
N MET A 360 -7.80 11.61 8.16
CA MET A 360 -8.50 10.40 8.57
C MET A 360 -7.86 9.19 7.88
N ALA A 361 -7.92 8.04 8.55
CA ALA A 361 -7.52 6.76 7.97
C ALA A 361 -8.76 5.93 7.67
N VAL A 362 -8.91 5.48 6.43
CA VAL A 362 -10.00 4.59 6.01
C VAL A 362 -9.45 3.21 5.68
N VAL A 363 -9.85 2.18 6.45
CA VAL A 363 -9.56 0.79 6.08
C VAL A 363 -10.74 0.27 5.26
N CYS A 364 -10.52 0.07 3.97
CA CYS A 364 -11.49 -0.42 3.00
C CYS A 364 -11.85 -1.90 3.25
N PRO A 365 -12.94 -2.43 2.67
CA PRO A 365 -13.30 -3.86 2.77
C PRO A 365 -12.19 -4.81 2.31
N SER A 366 -11.40 -4.37 1.34
CA SER A 366 -10.21 -5.05 0.82
C SER A 366 -9.04 -5.10 1.82
N ARG A 367 -9.21 -4.56 3.04
CA ARG A 367 -8.19 -4.37 4.09
C ARG A 367 -7.03 -3.48 3.65
N LYS A 368 -7.26 -2.69 2.62
CA LYS A 368 -6.36 -1.63 2.18
C LYS A 368 -6.69 -0.32 2.90
N LEU A 369 -5.73 0.57 2.95
CA LEU A 369 -5.81 1.88 3.59
C LEU A 369 -5.90 2.98 2.52
N VAL A 370 -6.76 3.97 2.76
CA VAL A 370 -6.77 5.25 2.06
C VAL A 370 -6.69 6.35 3.11
N TYR A 371 -5.76 7.28 2.96
CA TYR A 371 -5.82 8.51 3.74
C TYR A 371 -6.81 9.48 3.08
N GLY A 372 -7.63 10.09 3.91
CA GLY A 372 -8.49 11.19 3.50
C GLY A 372 -8.46 12.29 4.53
N ILE A 373 -9.38 13.23 4.40
CA ILE A 373 -9.62 14.30 5.36
C ILE A 373 -11.06 14.23 5.87
N TRP A 374 -11.28 14.68 7.10
CA TRP A 374 -12.61 15.05 7.55
C TRP A 374 -13.04 16.31 6.79
N GLY A 375 -13.75 16.10 5.68
CA GLY A 375 -14.06 17.16 4.72
C GLY A 375 -15.52 17.62 4.72
N ASP A 376 -16.43 16.77 5.19
CA ASP A 376 -17.85 17.09 5.21
C ASP A 376 -18.59 16.49 6.42
N MET A 377 -19.86 16.86 6.58
CA MET A 377 -20.78 16.38 7.59
C MET A 377 -22.15 16.12 6.96
N ASN A 378 -22.81 15.05 7.38
CA ASN A 378 -24.16 14.74 6.92
C ASN A 378 -25.15 15.82 7.38
N GLY A 379 -25.92 16.35 6.42
CA GLY A 379 -27.00 17.31 6.67
C GLY A 379 -28.27 16.68 7.25
N ASP A 380 -29.33 17.50 7.34
CA ASP A 380 -30.68 17.05 7.72
C ASP A 380 -31.67 17.00 6.53
N ASP A 381 -31.10 16.84 5.34
CA ASP A 381 -31.80 16.89 4.08
C ASP A 381 -32.50 15.57 3.70
N GLY A 382 -31.89 14.44 4.08
CA GLY A 382 -32.43 13.10 3.94
C GLY A 382 -33.55 12.73 4.93
N ALA A 383 -34.00 11.47 4.89
CA ALA A 383 -35.07 10.97 5.77
C ALA A 383 -34.56 10.58 7.17
N LYS A 384 -33.27 10.29 7.30
CA LYS A 384 -32.64 9.69 8.48
C LYS A 384 -31.24 10.27 8.72
N PRO A 385 -30.74 10.30 9.97
CA PRO A 385 -29.37 10.69 10.25
C PRO A 385 -28.42 9.56 9.82
N MET A 386 -27.85 9.70 8.63
CA MET A 386 -27.00 8.71 7.98
C MET A 386 -25.54 8.80 8.45
N VAL A 387 -24.80 7.70 8.29
CA VAL A 387 -23.34 7.62 8.43
C VAL A 387 -22.80 6.76 7.30
N GLY A 388 -21.49 6.89 7.02
CA GLY A 388 -20.82 6.03 6.04
C GLY A 388 -20.81 6.60 4.64
N GLU A 389 -20.51 7.90 4.51
CA GLU A 389 -20.38 8.58 3.23
C GLU A 389 -18.93 9.09 3.04
N ALA A 390 -18.47 9.12 1.79
CA ALA A 390 -17.16 9.63 1.42
C ALA A 390 -17.14 10.11 -0.03
N SER A 391 -16.17 10.96 -0.36
CA SER A 391 -15.96 11.44 -1.73
C SER A 391 -15.85 10.30 -2.75
N LEU A 392 -16.30 10.56 -3.99
CA LEU A 392 -16.16 9.63 -5.11
C LEU A 392 -14.73 9.09 -5.28
N SER A 393 -13.72 9.94 -5.12
CA SER A 393 -12.31 9.57 -5.24
C SER A 393 -11.88 8.55 -4.18
N LEU A 394 -12.30 8.73 -2.93
CA LEU A 394 -12.02 7.79 -1.83
C LEU A 394 -12.73 6.45 -2.05
N VAL A 395 -14.03 6.47 -2.37
CA VAL A 395 -14.79 5.23 -2.59
C VAL A 395 -14.23 4.44 -3.78
N THR A 396 -13.83 5.13 -4.85
CA THR A 396 -13.14 4.52 -6.00
C THR A 396 -11.82 3.88 -5.57
N ALA A 397 -10.99 4.58 -4.78
CA ALA A 397 -9.71 4.07 -4.29
C ALA A 397 -9.87 2.87 -3.36
N CYS A 398 -10.98 2.78 -2.63
CA CYS A 398 -11.33 1.61 -1.81
C CYS A 398 -11.75 0.37 -2.61
N GLY A 399 -11.78 0.46 -3.94
CA GLY A 399 -12.13 -0.65 -4.84
C GLY A 399 -13.62 -0.71 -5.18
N GLY A 400 -14.36 0.39 -4.99
CA GLY A 400 -15.74 0.49 -5.43
C GLY A 400 -15.84 0.32 -6.95
N GLU A 401 -16.51 -0.73 -7.41
CA GLU A 401 -16.77 -0.97 -8.82
C GLU A 401 -17.99 -0.17 -9.28
N TRP A 402 -17.87 0.58 -10.38
CA TRP A 402 -18.98 1.32 -10.99
C TRP A 402 -19.69 2.31 -10.04
N VAL A 403 -18.96 2.85 -9.06
CA VAL A 403 -19.50 3.79 -8.08
C VAL A 403 -19.80 5.16 -8.71
N THR A 404 -20.94 5.73 -8.36
CA THR A 404 -21.47 7.02 -8.81
C THR A 404 -22.12 7.70 -7.61
N GLY A 405 -22.60 8.93 -7.74
CA GLY A 405 -23.32 9.58 -6.62
C GLY A 405 -24.65 8.91 -6.22
N GLN A 406 -25.02 7.77 -6.81
CA GLN A 406 -26.18 6.95 -6.48
C GLN A 406 -25.82 5.61 -5.83
N ASN A 407 -24.54 5.21 -5.84
CA ASN A 407 -24.10 3.91 -5.35
C ASN A 407 -22.66 3.97 -4.84
N GLY A 408 -22.40 3.27 -3.74
CA GLY A 408 -21.08 3.15 -3.16
C GLY A 408 -20.70 1.70 -2.87
N ILE A 409 -20.00 1.51 -1.77
CA ILE A 409 -19.64 0.21 -1.20
C ILE A 409 -20.67 -0.08 -0.10
N ASP A 410 -21.57 -1.03 -0.37
CA ASP A 410 -22.69 -1.36 0.50
C ASP A 410 -22.29 -2.18 1.73
N GLU A 411 -21.07 -2.73 1.78
CA GLU A 411 -20.62 -3.56 2.89
C GLU A 411 -20.26 -2.73 4.13
N ASP A 412 -20.90 -3.05 5.27
CA ASP A 412 -20.66 -2.45 6.60
C ASP A 412 -19.31 -2.91 7.22
N THR A 413 -18.22 -2.68 6.49
CA THR A 413 -16.89 -3.21 6.80
C THR A 413 -15.77 -2.19 6.66
N ALA A 414 -16.08 -0.95 6.28
CA ALA A 414 -15.11 0.12 6.17
C ALA A 414 -14.89 0.79 7.53
N LEU A 415 -13.64 0.84 8.01
CA LEU A 415 -13.29 1.59 9.21
C LEU A 415 -12.95 3.02 8.83
N CYS A 416 -13.82 3.97 9.17
CA CYS A 416 -13.50 5.40 9.14
C CYS A 416 -12.92 5.81 10.51
N LEU A 417 -11.61 6.06 10.57
CA LEU A 417 -10.89 6.42 11.80
C LEU A 417 -10.49 7.90 11.77
N GLY A 418 -11.11 8.70 12.63
CA GLY A 418 -10.80 10.10 12.85
C GLY A 418 -9.77 10.30 13.97
N PHE A 419 -8.82 11.19 13.76
CA PHE A 419 -7.80 11.57 14.75
C PHE A 419 -8.12 12.93 15.37
N THR A 420 -7.95 13.02 16.69
CA THR A 420 -8.11 14.25 17.46
C THR A 420 -6.78 14.99 17.62
N GLY A 421 -6.86 16.26 18.01
CA GLY A 421 -5.70 17.12 18.23
C GLY A 421 -5.33 17.98 17.02
N ASP A 422 -4.65 19.09 17.29
CA ASP A 422 -4.24 20.07 16.26
C ASP A 422 -3.24 19.45 15.29
N GLU A 423 -2.45 18.50 15.77
CA GLU A 423 -1.45 17.80 14.98
C GLU A 423 -2.05 16.80 13.98
N ALA A 424 -3.36 16.54 14.04
CA ALA A 424 -4.06 15.77 13.00
C ALA A 424 -4.40 16.62 11.77
N THR A 425 -4.30 17.95 11.86
CA THR A 425 -4.63 18.86 10.77
C THR A 425 -3.40 19.19 9.92
N PRO A 426 -3.44 18.98 8.59
CA PRO A 426 -2.35 19.38 7.72
C PRO A 426 -2.20 20.91 7.62
N GLY A 427 -3.27 21.66 7.86
CA GLY A 427 -3.26 23.12 7.78
C GLY A 427 -3.08 23.63 6.35
N ALA A 428 -2.82 24.93 6.19
CA ALA A 428 -2.72 25.58 4.89
C ALA A 428 -1.59 25.01 4.01
N ASP A 429 -0.45 24.66 4.61
CA ASP A 429 0.77 24.29 3.89
C ASP A 429 1.10 22.78 3.96
N GLY A 430 0.35 22.00 4.75
CA GLY A 430 0.66 20.58 4.98
C GLY A 430 -0.09 19.60 4.07
N ALA A 431 -0.89 20.10 3.14
CA ALA A 431 -1.53 19.30 2.09
C ALA A 431 -1.50 20.07 0.76
N ASP A 432 -1.47 19.34 -0.36
CA ASP A 432 -1.57 19.93 -1.69
C ASP A 432 -3.04 20.20 -2.04
N TRP A 433 -3.63 21.21 -1.40
CA TRP A 433 -5.02 21.61 -1.64
C TRP A 433 -5.30 21.96 -3.11
N ALA A 434 -4.28 22.27 -3.90
CA ALA A 434 -4.42 22.63 -5.30
C ALA A 434 -4.28 21.44 -6.27
N ALA A 435 -4.10 20.22 -5.73
CA ALA A 435 -3.98 18.99 -6.49
C ALA A 435 -5.05 18.85 -7.57
N LYS A 436 -4.72 18.13 -8.64
CA LYS A 436 -5.62 17.92 -9.80
C LYS A 436 -6.15 16.50 -9.90
N ASP A 437 -5.66 15.61 -9.05
CA ASP A 437 -6.00 14.19 -9.01
C ASP A 437 -5.85 13.64 -7.58
N PHE A 438 -6.57 12.56 -7.33
CA PHE A 438 -6.57 11.80 -6.08
C PHE A 438 -5.17 11.45 -5.60
N ASP A 439 -4.38 10.91 -6.51
CA ASP A 439 -3.05 10.38 -6.23
C ASP A 439 -2.12 11.47 -5.68
N THR A 440 -2.16 12.67 -6.27
CA THR A 440 -1.36 13.81 -5.83
C THR A 440 -1.82 14.34 -4.48
N PHE A 441 -3.13 14.45 -4.25
CA PHE A 441 -3.64 14.90 -2.96
C PHE A 441 -3.34 13.90 -1.84
N GLU A 442 -3.68 12.61 -2.01
CA GLU A 442 -3.51 11.58 -0.97
C GLU A 442 -2.05 11.45 -0.54
N ARG A 443 -1.12 11.49 -1.51
CA ARG A 443 0.33 11.49 -1.21
C ARG A 443 0.77 12.71 -0.40
N SER A 444 0.15 13.87 -0.62
CA SER A 444 0.52 15.09 0.12
C SER A 444 0.25 14.97 1.63
N ILE A 445 -0.78 14.20 2.02
CA ILE A 445 -1.15 13.97 3.43
C ILE A 445 -0.59 12.67 4.01
N GLU A 446 0.01 11.81 3.18
CA GLU A 446 0.51 10.48 3.58
C GLU A 446 1.45 10.53 4.79
N LYS A 447 2.42 11.44 4.80
CA LYS A 447 3.41 11.52 5.88
C LYS A 447 2.74 11.78 7.23
N LEU A 448 1.74 12.67 7.22
CA LEU A 448 0.95 12.97 8.41
C LEU A 448 0.08 11.76 8.79
N GLY A 449 -0.63 11.16 7.83
CA GLY A 449 -1.41 9.95 8.03
C GLY A 449 -0.61 8.81 8.66
N ASN A 450 0.58 8.51 8.13
CA ASN A 450 1.49 7.49 8.65
C ASN A 450 1.92 7.79 10.09
N THR A 451 2.16 9.06 10.40
CA THR A 451 2.51 9.51 11.77
C THR A 451 1.35 9.28 12.74
N LEU A 452 0.11 9.55 12.33
CA LEU A 452 -1.09 9.37 13.14
C LEU A 452 -1.41 7.88 13.33
N VAL A 453 -1.38 7.10 12.25
CA VAL A 453 -1.59 5.64 12.29
C VAL A 453 -0.52 4.94 13.13
N GLY A 454 0.72 5.42 13.14
CA GLY A 454 1.80 4.89 13.98
C GLY A 454 1.55 4.98 15.50
N ARG A 455 0.56 5.78 15.93
CA ARG A 455 0.11 5.87 17.33
C ARG A 455 -0.83 4.75 17.74
N ILE A 456 -1.48 4.10 16.76
CA ILE A 456 -2.40 3.01 17.02
C ILE A 456 -1.59 1.79 17.47
N ARG A 457 -1.61 1.48 18.77
CA ARG A 457 -0.93 0.31 19.33
C ARG A 457 -1.96 -0.52 20.10
N VAL A 458 -2.01 -1.81 19.78
CA VAL A 458 -3.00 -2.74 20.36
C VAL A 458 -2.70 -3.05 21.83
N GLU A 459 -1.50 -2.73 22.33
CA GLU A 459 -1.17 -2.84 23.75
C GLU A 459 -2.10 -1.99 24.65
N ASP A 460 -2.64 -0.89 24.12
CA ASP A 460 -3.62 -0.01 24.79
C ASP A 460 -5.08 -0.35 24.48
N VAL A 461 -5.31 -1.32 23.59
CA VAL A 461 -6.64 -1.85 23.22
C VAL A 461 -6.86 -3.09 24.07
N GLY A 462 -7.16 -2.85 25.35
CA GLY A 462 -7.19 -3.87 26.40
C GLY A 462 -7.85 -5.17 26.00
N VAL A 463 -7.04 -6.15 25.56
CA VAL A 463 -7.38 -7.56 25.63
C VAL A 463 -7.29 -7.94 27.10
N SER A 464 -8.30 -7.53 27.87
CA SER A 464 -8.70 -8.31 29.02
C SER A 464 -9.30 -9.60 28.48
N CYS A 465 -8.43 -10.50 28.00
CA CYS A 465 -8.67 -11.91 28.18
C CYS A 465 -8.77 -12.11 29.69
N SER A 466 -9.99 -11.99 30.20
CA SER A 466 -10.40 -12.72 31.38
C SER A 466 -10.01 -14.17 31.11
N THR A 467 -8.83 -14.57 31.58
CA THR A 467 -8.49 -15.96 31.80
C THR A 467 -9.54 -16.48 32.76
N ARG A 468 -10.66 -17.00 32.23
CA ARG A 468 -11.51 -17.89 32.98
C ARG A 468 -10.57 -19.02 33.41
N PRO A 469 -10.31 -19.22 34.71
CA PRO A 469 -9.47 -20.32 35.13
C PRO A 469 -10.18 -21.58 34.65
N ASN A 470 -9.53 -22.29 33.72
CA ASN A 470 -10.01 -23.54 33.21
C ASN A 470 -9.90 -24.55 34.35
N TRP A 471 -10.97 -24.68 35.14
CA TRP A 471 -11.12 -25.62 36.25
C TRP A 471 -10.94 -27.08 35.83
N ALA A 472 -10.86 -27.36 34.52
CA ALA A 472 -10.52 -28.68 33.97
C ALA A 472 -9.02 -29.05 34.05
N ARG A 473 -8.10 -28.14 34.42
CA ARG A 473 -6.66 -28.46 34.56
C ARG A 473 -6.13 -28.54 36.00
N VAL A 474 -6.96 -28.24 37.02
CA VAL A 474 -6.58 -28.38 38.44
C VAL A 474 -6.92 -29.78 39.00
N ALA A 475 -7.70 -30.59 38.28
CA ALA A 475 -8.10 -31.92 38.75
C ALA A 475 -7.05 -33.04 38.62
N VAL A 476 -5.84 -32.77 38.11
CA VAL A 476 -4.83 -33.84 37.84
C VAL A 476 -3.59 -33.79 38.76
N VAL A 477 -3.50 -32.83 39.70
CA VAL A 477 -2.28 -32.70 40.54
C VAL A 477 -2.49 -32.99 42.04
N VAL A 478 -3.68 -33.44 42.49
CA VAL A 478 -3.91 -33.73 43.93
C VAL A 478 -4.10 -35.23 44.27
N ALA A 479 -4.07 -36.14 43.30
CA ALA A 479 -4.28 -37.58 43.55
C ALA A 479 -2.99 -38.42 43.69
N VAL A 480 -1.89 -37.87 44.25
CA VAL A 480 -0.64 -38.64 44.49
C VAL A 480 -0.13 -38.61 45.93
N LEU A 481 -0.77 -37.93 46.90
CA LEU A 481 -0.16 -37.77 48.23
C LEU A 481 -0.96 -38.18 49.47
N VAL A 482 -2.08 -38.91 49.37
CA VAL A 482 -2.68 -39.51 50.59
C VAL A 482 -3.45 -40.80 50.28
N GLY A 483 -3.01 -41.94 50.83
CA GLY A 483 -3.87 -43.11 51.01
C GLY A 483 -3.21 -44.47 50.77
N LEU A 484 -2.41 -44.95 51.72
CA LEU A 484 -2.01 -46.36 51.85
C LEU A 484 -3.23 -47.30 51.98
N PRO A 485 -3.08 -48.60 51.65
CA PRO A 485 -4.17 -49.55 51.45
C PRO A 485 -4.61 -50.23 52.76
N TRP A 486 -5.92 -50.37 52.98
CA TRP A 486 -6.50 -51.31 53.94
C TRP A 486 -7.83 -51.86 53.39
N LEU A 487 -7.78 -53.05 52.79
CA LEU A 487 -8.94 -53.93 52.66
C LEU A 487 -8.47 -55.39 52.86
N LEU A 488 -8.60 -55.85 54.10
CA LEU A 488 -8.63 -57.25 54.50
C LEU A 488 -9.93 -57.42 55.31
N ARG A 489 -10.70 -58.47 54.97
CA ARG A 489 -11.87 -59.03 55.68
C ARG A 489 -13.17 -58.21 55.49
N SER A 490 -14.32 -58.78 55.14
CA SER A 490 -14.79 -60.18 55.10
C SER A 490 -15.85 -60.33 54.00
#